data_AF-D4MP61-F1
#
_entry.id   AF-D4MP61-F1
#
_cell.length_a   1.000
_cell.length_b   1.000
_cell.length_c   1.000
_cell.angle_alpha   90.00
_cell.angle_beta   90.00
_cell.angle_gamma   90.00
#
_symmetry.space_group_name_H-M   'P 1'
#
loop_
_entity.id
_entity.type
_entity.pdbx_description
1 polymer ?
#
loop_
_entity_poly.entity_id
_entity_poly.type
_entity_poly.pdbx_seq_one_letter_code
_entity_poly.pdbx_strand_id
1 'polypeptide(L)'
;MKQSGYPKCQLCMENEGYAGRANHPARNNHRIIPITVNGSPWGFQYSPYVYYNEHCIVFNGKHTPMKIDRAAFVKLFDFVKMFPHYFLGSNADLPIVGGSILTHDHFQGGNYTFAMAKAPIEKYFTVPGFEDVEAGIVKWPMSVIRTRAKDPERLIELGDKVLGCWREYTDEAAFIFAETDGEPHNTITPIARKNGEMYELDLVLRNNITTEEFPMGVYHPHQELHHIKKENIGLIEVMGLAVLPSRLKGELAKLAEYIVSGRDIRSDEEIEKHADWVEGFLPKYPSVTAENVDEILKKEVGLVFEKVLEDAGVYKFTPEGREAFARFLHAAGFQEK
;
A
#
# COMPACT_ATOMS: atom_id res chain seq x y z
N MET A 1 -4.49 -4.46 -28.62
CA MET A 1 -4.58 -3.26 -29.48
C MET A 1 -3.26 -2.50 -29.42
N LYS A 2 -2.69 -2.06 -30.54
CA LYS A 2 -1.55 -1.11 -30.51
C LYS A 2 -2.04 0.16 -29.80
N GLN A 3 -1.41 0.54 -28.69
CA GLN A 3 -1.72 1.77 -27.97
C GLN A 3 -1.44 2.95 -28.91
N SER A 4 -2.47 3.47 -29.57
CA SER A 4 -2.38 4.57 -30.52
C SER A 4 -2.52 5.89 -29.77
N GLY A 5 -1.39 6.44 -29.32
CA GLY A 5 -1.36 7.75 -28.65
C GLY A 5 0.05 8.15 -28.22
N TYR A 6 0.39 9.42 -28.39
CA TYR A 6 1.60 10.06 -27.87
C TYR A 6 1.23 11.09 -26.78
N PRO A 7 1.82 11.06 -25.58
CA PRO A 7 2.61 9.99 -24.99
C PRO A 7 1.78 8.69 -24.84
N LYS A 8 2.47 7.56 -24.65
CA LYS A 8 1.83 6.24 -24.55
C LYS A 8 1.04 6.06 -23.24
N CYS A 9 1.55 6.62 -22.13
CA CYS A 9 0.86 6.64 -20.84
C CYS A 9 1.20 7.92 -20.05
N GLN A 10 0.64 8.07 -18.85
CA GLN A 10 0.82 9.23 -17.98
C GLN A 10 2.22 9.36 -17.35
N LEU A 11 3.04 8.31 -17.44
CA LEU A 11 4.39 8.23 -16.86
C LEU A 11 5.51 8.28 -17.91
N CYS A 12 5.17 8.26 -19.20
CA CYS A 12 6.16 8.41 -20.26
C CYS A 12 6.95 9.72 -20.11
N MET A 13 8.27 9.70 -20.34
CA MET A 13 9.14 10.90 -20.27
C MET A 13 8.64 12.00 -21.21
N GLU A 14 8.03 11.61 -22.32
CA GLU A 14 7.40 12.46 -23.33
C GLU A 14 6.25 13.33 -22.79
N ASN A 15 5.80 13.10 -21.55
CA ASN A 15 4.85 13.97 -20.87
C ASN A 15 5.44 15.33 -20.49
N GLU A 16 6.75 15.44 -20.28
CA GLU A 16 7.36 16.73 -19.93
C GLU A 16 7.08 17.78 -21.02
N GLY A 17 6.38 18.86 -20.65
CA GLY A 17 6.02 19.91 -21.60
C GLY A 17 4.86 19.57 -22.55
N TYR A 18 4.20 18.42 -22.40
CA TYR A 18 3.12 18.01 -23.31
C TYR A 18 1.83 18.82 -23.11
N ALA A 19 1.28 19.37 -24.19
CA ALA A 19 0.06 20.20 -24.19
C ALA A 19 -1.22 19.45 -23.74
N GLY A 20 -1.19 18.12 -23.73
CA GLY A 20 -2.37 17.30 -23.45
C GLY A 20 -3.27 17.12 -24.67
N ARG A 21 -4.30 16.30 -24.49
CA ARG A 21 -5.42 16.07 -25.41
C ARG A 21 -6.66 15.67 -24.59
N ALA A 22 -7.82 15.50 -25.24
CA ALA A 22 -9.09 15.25 -24.55
C ALA A 22 -9.05 14.11 -23.50
N ASN A 23 -8.26 13.06 -23.72
CA ASN A 23 -8.09 11.93 -22.81
C ASN A 23 -6.70 11.84 -22.16
N HIS A 24 -5.92 12.93 -22.20
CA HIS A 24 -4.56 12.96 -21.67
C HIS A 24 -4.26 14.37 -21.11
N PRO A 25 -4.10 14.54 -19.80
CA PRO A 25 -3.98 15.87 -19.20
C PRO A 25 -2.72 16.61 -19.69
N ALA A 26 -2.82 17.94 -19.69
CA ALA A 26 -1.67 18.80 -19.97
C ALA A 26 -0.59 18.66 -18.88
N ARG A 27 0.66 18.80 -19.30
CA ARG A 27 1.89 18.64 -18.52
C ARG A 27 2.93 19.71 -18.87
N ASN A 28 2.50 20.88 -19.36
CA ASN A 28 3.34 22.01 -19.78
C ASN A 28 4.37 22.44 -18.73
N ASN A 29 3.95 22.47 -17.46
CA ASN A 29 4.78 22.87 -16.33
C ASN A 29 5.36 21.66 -15.58
N HIS A 30 5.05 20.46 -16.03
CA HIS A 30 5.57 19.24 -15.44
C HIS A 30 7.07 19.16 -15.71
N ARG A 31 7.85 18.74 -14.71
CA ARG A 31 9.30 18.63 -14.81
C ARG A 31 9.76 17.27 -14.33
N ILE A 32 10.67 16.67 -15.07
CA ILE A 32 11.26 15.37 -14.78
C ILE A 32 12.75 15.55 -14.58
N ILE A 33 13.24 15.11 -13.42
CA ILE A 33 14.66 15.08 -13.10
C ILE A 33 15.21 13.73 -13.59
N PRO A 34 16.16 13.71 -14.54
CA PRO A 34 16.76 12.46 -15.00
C PRO A 34 17.69 11.90 -13.91
N ILE A 35 17.53 10.62 -13.60
CA ILE A 35 18.37 9.87 -12.67
C ILE A 35 18.77 8.52 -13.27
N THR A 36 19.79 7.89 -12.69
CA THR A 36 20.22 6.54 -13.09
C THR A 36 19.87 5.57 -11.98
N VAL A 37 19.11 4.52 -12.30
CA VAL A 37 18.70 3.47 -11.35
C VAL A 37 18.95 2.12 -12.00
N ASN A 38 19.64 1.22 -11.29
CA ASN A 38 20.06 -0.09 -11.77
C ASN A 38 20.71 -0.04 -13.16
N GLY A 39 21.65 0.90 -13.34
CA GLY A 39 22.39 1.11 -14.60
C GLY A 39 21.54 1.61 -15.79
N SER A 40 20.30 2.03 -15.58
CA SER A 40 19.38 2.46 -16.63
C SER A 40 18.83 3.87 -16.40
N PRO A 41 18.39 4.60 -17.46
CA PRO A 41 17.79 5.93 -17.31
C PRO A 41 16.38 5.87 -16.71
N TRP A 42 16.14 6.69 -15.69
CA TRP A 42 14.86 6.84 -15.00
C TRP A 42 14.50 8.31 -14.86
N GLY A 43 13.21 8.58 -14.70
CA GLY A 43 12.67 9.90 -14.36
C GLY A 43 12.28 9.96 -12.89
N PHE A 44 12.55 11.11 -12.26
CA PHE A 44 12.07 11.47 -10.93
C PHE A 44 11.21 12.73 -11.04
N GLN A 45 10.00 12.70 -10.49
CA GLN A 45 9.09 13.85 -10.49
C GLN A 45 8.32 13.93 -9.18
N TYR A 46 7.88 15.12 -8.80
CA TYR A 46 6.83 15.23 -7.80
C TYR A 46 5.48 14.79 -8.38
N SER A 47 4.70 14.10 -7.56
CA SER A 47 3.38 13.62 -7.95
C SER A 47 2.45 14.81 -8.19
N PRO A 48 1.69 14.85 -9.30
CA PRO A 48 0.61 15.82 -9.48
C PRO A 48 -0.56 15.57 -8.52
N TYR A 49 -0.62 14.40 -7.87
CA TYR A 49 -1.56 14.03 -6.82
C TYR A 49 -0.82 14.07 -5.48
N VAL A 50 -0.87 15.23 -4.81
CA VAL A 50 -0.13 15.49 -3.57
C VAL A 50 -0.90 14.90 -2.39
N TYR A 51 -0.38 13.83 -1.80
CA TYR A 51 -0.92 13.24 -0.57
C TYR A 51 -0.16 13.69 0.68
N TYR A 52 1.11 14.03 0.50
CA TYR A 52 2.00 14.60 1.52
C TYR A 52 3.09 15.42 0.81
N ASN A 53 3.76 16.29 1.57
CA ASN A 53 4.82 17.13 1.03
C ASN A 53 5.96 16.26 0.46
N GLU A 54 6.51 16.63 -0.69
CA GLU A 54 7.54 15.86 -1.39
C GLU A 54 7.12 14.45 -1.84
N HIS A 55 5.81 14.15 -1.94
CA HIS A 55 5.33 12.94 -2.62
C HIS A 55 5.85 12.91 -4.06
N CYS A 56 6.58 11.86 -4.40
CA CYS A 56 7.27 11.70 -5.67
C CYS A 56 6.94 10.38 -6.37
N ILE A 57 7.21 10.36 -7.67
CA ILE A 57 7.11 9.20 -8.54
C ILE A 57 8.47 9.03 -9.23
N VAL A 58 9.01 7.82 -9.18
CA VAL A 58 10.25 7.41 -9.83
C VAL A 58 9.91 6.35 -10.86
N PHE A 59 10.16 6.59 -12.15
CA PHE A 59 9.65 5.74 -13.22
C PHE A 59 10.70 5.47 -14.30
N ASN A 60 10.58 4.30 -14.93
CA ASN A 60 11.53 3.84 -15.92
C ASN A 60 11.51 4.77 -17.15
N GLY A 61 12.68 5.15 -17.68
CA GLY A 61 12.73 5.99 -18.89
C GLY A 61 12.10 5.29 -20.11
N LYS A 62 12.03 3.95 -20.10
CA LYS A 62 11.33 3.16 -21.11
C LYS A 62 9.96 2.75 -20.60
N HIS A 63 8.96 2.79 -21.49
CA HIS A 63 7.63 2.26 -21.22
C HIS A 63 7.66 0.73 -21.25
N THR A 64 7.97 0.13 -20.10
CA THR A 64 7.94 -1.31 -19.88
C THR A 64 7.00 -1.62 -18.72
N PRO A 65 6.23 -2.73 -18.77
CA PRO A 65 5.39 -3.14 -17.65
C PRO A 65 6.17 -3.25 -16.34
N MET A 66 5.47 -2.95 -15.26
CA MET A 66 5.98 -3.10 -13.90
C MET A 66 6.17 -4.58 -13.57
N LYS A 67 7.19 -4.88 -12.75
CA LYS A 67 7.48 -6.23 -12.27
C LYS A 67 8.14 -6.16 -10.90
N ILE A 68 7.66 -6.97 -9.96
CA ILE A 68 8.31 -7.17 -8.67
C ILE A 68 9.23 -8.39 -8.78
N ASP A 69 10.53 -8.17 -8.83
CA ASP A 69 11.55 -9.21 -8.80
C ASP A 69 12.78 -8.69 -8.05
N ARG A 70 13.87 -9.47 -7.99
CA ARG A 70 15.13 -9.01 -7.40
C ARG A 70 15.53 -7.61 -7.87
N ALA A 71 15.35 -7.30 -9.15
CA ALA A 71 15.74 -6.01 -9.71
C ALA A 71 14.87 -4.87 -9.16
N ALA A 72 13.64 -5.13 -8.73
CA ALA A 72 12.83 -4.15 -8.01
C ALA A 72 13.54 -3.71 -6.72
N PHE A 73 14.08 -4.63 -5.92
CA PHE A 73 14.79 -4.29 -4.68
C PHE A 73 16.08 -3.50 -4.95
N VAL A 74 16.83 -3.88 -5.99
CA VAL A 74 18.02 -3.12 -6.43
C VAL A 74 17.62 -1.68 -6.79
N LYS A 75 16.57 -1.50 -7.61
CA LYS A 75 16.09 -0.17 -8.01
C LYS A 75 15.66 0.67 -6.80
N LEU A 76 14.97 0.07 -5.84
CA LEU A 76 14.55 0.74 -4.61
C LEU A 76 15.76 1.27 -3.82
N PHE A 77 16.77 0.42 -3.59
CA PHE A 77 17.95 0.82 -2.83
C PHE A 77 18.88 1.76 -3.59
N ASP A 78 19.00 1.66 -4.90
CA ASP A 78 19.75 2.63 -5.70
C ASP A 78 19.20 4.04 -5.54
N PHE A 79 17.86 4.18 -5.53
CA PHE A 79 17.24 5.47 -5.25
C PHE A 79 17.49 5.94 -3.81
N VAL A 80 17.29 5.07 -2.81
CA VAL A 80 17.49 5.42 -1.39
C VAL A 80 18.96 5.78 -1.11
N LYS A 81 19.93 5.18 -1.82
CA LYS A 81 21.35 5.59 -1.75
C LYS A 81 21.57 7.02 -2.25
N MET A 82 20.88 7.43 -3.32
CA MET A 82 20.95 8.80 -3.85
C MET A 82 20.22 9.82 -2.95
N PHE A 83 19.06 9.43 -2.41
CA PHE A 83 18.18 10.29 -1.61
C PHE A 83 17.90 9.64 -0.24
N PRO A 84 18.87 9.65 0.70
CA PRO A 84 18.78 8.86 1.93
C PRO A 84 17.72 9.34 2.94
N HIS A 85 17.14 10.52 2.73
CA HIS A 85 16.05 11.07 3.52
C HIS A 85 14.66 10.71 2.94
N TYR A 86 14.63 10.06 1.78
CA TYR A 86 13.40 9.59 1.15
C TYR A 86 13.21 8.09 1.41
N PHE A 87 11.96 7.66 1.45
CA PHE A 87 11.63 6.26 1.20
C PHE A 87 11.27 6.09 -0.28
N LEU A 88 11.33 4.86 -0.77
CA LEU A 88 10.78 4.48 -2.06
C LEU A 88 10.12 3.12 -1.95
N GLY A 89 8.95 2.95 -2.56
CA GLY A 89 8.24 1.68 -2.59
C GLY A 89 7.50 1.46 -3.90
N SER A 90 7.03 0.24 -4.08
CA SER A 90 6.23 -0.14 -5.23
C SER A 90 4.85 -0.62 -4.78
N ASN A 91 3.83 -0.43 -5.63
CA ASN A 91 2.60 -1.22 -5.46
C ASN A 91 2.89 -2.70 -5.76
N ALA A 92 1.93 -3.58 -5.55
CA ALA A 92 2.02 -4.95 -6.05
C ALA A 92 1.83 -4.99 -7.59
N ASP A 93 2.45 -5.97 -8.25
CA ASP A 93 2.39 -6.18 -9.71
C ASP A 93 1.21 -7.04 -10.18
N LEU A 94 0.39 -7.55 -9.26
CA LEU A 94 -0.85 -8.27 -9.55
C LEU A 94 -2.07 -7.33 -9.49
N PRO A 95 -3.15 -7.64 -10.24
CA PRO A 95 -4.40 -6.89 -10.16
C PRO A 95 -5.03 -7.00 -8.76
N ILE A 96 -6.01 -6.13 -8.46
CA ILE A 96 -6.76 -6.05 -7.19
C ILE A 96 -5.93 -5.51 -6.00
N VAL A 97 -4.66 -5.86 -5.88
CA VAL A 97 -3.80 -5.52 -4.73
C VAL A 97 -3.08 -4.17 -4.82
N GLY A 98 -3.71 -3.14 -5.42
CA GLY A 98 -3.26 -1.74 -5.34
C GLY A 98 -2.53 -1.18 -6.57
N GLY A 99 -2.22 -1.99 -7.59
CA GLY A 99 -1.65 -1.50 -8.84
C GLY A 99 -2.65 -0.71 -9.70
N SER A 100 -2.39 0.57 -9.98
CA SER A 100 -3.24 1.41 -10.85
C SER A 100 -2.68 1.63 -12.25
N ILE A 101 -1.34 1.61 -12.41
CA ILE A 101 -0.64 1.73 -13.70
C ILE A 101 0.38 0.59 -13.82
N LEU A 102 -0.09 -0.59 -14.20
CA LEU A 102 0.77 -1.77 -14.36
C LEU A 102 1.59 -1.75 -15.66
N THR A 103 1.24 -0.86 -16.60
CA THR A 103 1.84 -0.82 -17.95
C THR A 103 3.20 -0.13 -18.00
N HIS A 104 3.57 0.63 -16.97
CA HIS A 104 4.83 1.37 -16.92
C HIS A 104 5.48 1.21 -15.53
N ASP A 105 6.68 0.66 -15.49
CA ASP A 105 7.49 0.39 -14.30
C ASP A 105 7.79 1.68 -13.53
N HIS A 106 7.27 1.77 -12.31
CA HIS A 106 7.40 2.95 -11.45
C HIS A 106 7.30 2.60 -9.97
N PHE A 107 7.75 3.55 -9.17
CA PHE A 107 7.75 3.55 -7.72
C PHE A 107 7.18 4.86 -7.21
N GLN A 108 6.65 4.85 -5.98
CA GLN A 108 6.25 6.06 -5.27
C GLN A 108 7.09 6.22 -4.01
N GLY A 109 7.40 7.45 -3.66
CA GLY A 109 8.30 7.75 -2.56
C GLY A 109 8.15 9.17 -2.08
N GLY A 110 9.04 9.59 -1.20
CA GLY A 110 9.09 10.96 -0.72
C GLY A 110 9.73 11.09 0.64
N ASN A 111 9.83 12.32 1.11
CA ASN A 111 10.32 12.63 2.45
C ASN A 111 9.16 12.67 3.46
N TYR A 112 8.73 11.49 3.90
CA TYR A 112 7.64 11.38 4.87
C TYR A 112 7.78 10.12 5.73
N THR A 113 7.51 10.27 7.03
CA THR A 113 7.56 9.16 7.99
C THR A 113 6.15 8.67 8.32
N PHE A 114 5.71 7.63 7.61
CA PHE A 114 4.41 6.98 7.78
C PHE A 114 4.27 6.24 9.13
N ALA A 115 3.03 5.91 9.50
CA ALA A 115 2.74 5.17 10.74
C ALA A 115 3.41 3.78 10.76
N MET A 116 3.36 3.03 9.66
CA MET A 116 4.05 1.74 9.53
C MET A 116 5.57 1.86 9.71
N ALA A 117 6.18 2.99 9.33
CA ALA A 117 7.61 3.26 9.55
C ALA A 117 7.99 3.25 11.03
N LYS A 118 7.09 3.77 11.87
CA LYS A 118 7.28 3.95 13.31
C LYS A 118 6.88 2.69 14.09
N ALA A 119 6.07 1.82 13.49
CA ALA A 119 5.61 0.59 14.12
C ALA A 119 6.82 -0.32 14.45
N PRO A 120 6.89 -0.86 15.69
CA PRO A 120 7.99 -1.71 16.11
C PRO A 120 7.88 -3.11 15.48
N ILE A 121 8.99 -3.85 15.50
CA ILE A 121 8.97 -5.31 15.31
C ILE A 121 8.38 -5.93 16.58
N GLU A 122 7.34 -6.76 16.46
CA GLU A 122 6.72 -7.46 17.60
C GLU A 122 7.29 -8.86 17.84
N LYS A 123 7.75 -9.53 16.78
CA LYS A 123 8.37 -10.86 16.88
C LYS A 123 9.62 -10.91 16.02
N TYR A 124 10.73 -11.23 16.64
CA TYR A 124 12.06 -11.29 16.02
C TYR A 124 12.40 -12.70 15.55
N PHE A 125 13.15 -12.75 14.47
CA PHE A 125 13.62 -13.98 13.86
C PHE A 125 15.09 -13.84 13.46
N THR A 126 15.81 -14.95 13.43
CA THR A 126 17.09 -15.10 12.77
C THR A 126 16.91 -15.87 11.46
N VAL A 127 17.81 -15.70 10.52
CA VAL A 127 17.79 -16.44 9.26
C VAL A 127 19.20 -16.98 9.03
N PRO A 128 19.40 -18.31 8.98
CA PRO A 128 20.72 -18.88 8.73
C PRO A 128 21.33 -18.34 7.43
N GLY A 129 22.60 -17.91 7.50
CA GLY A 129 23.30 -17.23 6.41
C GLY A 129 22.96 -15.74 6.27
N PHE A 130 22.16 -15.18 7.18
CA PHE A 130 21.82 -13.75 7.29
C PHE A 130 21.83 -13.27 8.75
N GLU A 131 22.79 -13.75 9.53
CA GLU A 131 22.97 -13.41 10.94
C GLU A 131 23.25 -11.91 11.18
N ASP A 132 23.68 -11.20 10.14
CA ASP A 132 23.93 -9.76 10.10
C ASP A 132 22.66 -8.92 9.83
N VAL A 133 21.53 -9.56 9.52
CA VAL A 133 20.26 -8.91 9.22
C VAL A 133 19.30 -9.03 10.40
N GLU A 134 18.84 -7.91 10.94
CA GLU A 134 17.72 -7.89 11.89
C GLU A 134 16.42 -8.10 11.12
N ALA A 135 15.62 -9.10 11.49
CA ALA A 135 14.38 -9.40 10.80
C ALA A 135 13.22 -9.73 11.77
N GLY A 136 12.01 -9.39 11.36
CA GLY A 136 10.83 -9.77 12.13
C GLY A 136 9.50 -9.28 11.59
N ILE A 137 8.44 -9.65 12.29
CA ILE A 137 7.06 -9.23 12.03
C ILE A 137 6.85 -7.84 12.63
N VAL A 138 6.36 -6.91 11.82
CA VAL A 138 5.98 -5.57 12.31
C VAL A 138 4.63 -5.64 13.02
N LYS A 139 4.50 -4.91 14.13
CA LYS A 139 3.20 -4.68 14.80
C LYS A 139 2.32 -3.77 13.94
N TRP A 140 1.72 -4.34 12.91
CA TRP A 140 0.91 -3.65 11.91
C TRP A 140 -0.31 -4.51 11.51
N PRO A 141 -1.45 -3.90 11.13
CA PRO A 141 -2.65 -4.65 10.72
C PRO A 141 -2.40 -5.57 9.52
N MET A 142 -1.58 -5.12 8.57
CA MET A 142 -1.17 -5.94 7.43
C MET A 142 0.04 -6.83 7.77
N SER A 143 0.23 -7.89 6.98
CA SER A 143 1.32 -8.85 7.15
C SER A 143 2.64 -8.30 6.60
N VAL A 144 3.44 -7.70 7.48
CA VAL A 144 4.70 -7.02 7.10
C VAL A 144 5.90 -7.72 7.72
N ILE A 145 6.87 -8.07 6.87
CA ILE A 145 8.20 -8.50 7.27
C ILE A 145 9.13 -7.30 7.15
N ARG A 146 9.75 -6.89 8.25
CA ARG A 146 10.79 -5.86 8.25
C ARG A 146 12.15 -6.52 8.34
N THR A 147 13.06 -6.10 7.47
CA THR A 147 14.48 -6.48 7.51
C THR A 147 15.35 -5.24 7.58
N ARG A 148 16.43 -5.26 8.37
CA ARG A 148 17.33 -4.12 8.58
C ARG A 148 18.78 -4.56 8.59
N ALA A 149 19.63 -3.87 7.83
CA ALA A 149 21.07 -4.14 7.73
C ALA A 149 21.82 -2.86 7.34
N LYS A 150 23.13 -2.83 7.60
CA LYS A 150 24.01 -1.75 7.11
C LYS A 150 24.29 -1.85 5.62
N ASP A 151 24.28 -3.07 5.09
CA ASP A 151 24.50 -3.37 3.68
C ASP A 151 23.16 -3.68 3.00
N PRO A 152 22.69 -2.86 2.04
CA PRO A 152 21.45 -3.12 1.33
C PRO A 152 21.49 -4.36 0.44
N GLU A 153 22.66 -4.85 0.02
CA GLU A 153 22.74 -6.09 -0.78
C GLU A 153 22.24 -7.30 0.01
N ARG A 154 22.48 -7.32 1.31
CA ARG A 154 21.97 -8.36 2.23
C ARG A 154 20.45 -8.36 2.30
N LEU A 155 19.84 -7.18 2.26
CA LEU A 155 18.38 -7.01 2.23
C LEU A 155 17.79 -7.41 0.88
N ILE A 156 18.49 -7.13 -0.22
CA ILE A 156 18.11 -7.55 -1.58
C ILE A 156 18.12 -9.07 -1.68
N GLU A 157 19.18 -9.73 -1.21
CA GLU A 157 19.30 -11.19 -1.20
C GLU A 157 18.23 -11.87 -0.37
N LEU A 158 18.01 -11.41 0.87
CA LEU A 158 16.97 -11.97 1.73
C LEU A 158 15.58 -11.68 1.18
N GLY A 159 15.33 -10.48 0.65
CA GLY A 159 14.05 -10.11 0.05
C GLY A 159 13.71 -10.95 -1.18
N ASP A 160 14.69 -11.27 -2.02
CA ASP A 160 14.54 -12.16 -3.18
C ASP A 160 14.19 -13.59 -2.76
N LYS A 161 14.86 -14.10 -1.71
CA LYS A 161 14.52 -15.40 -1.10
C LYS A 161 13.08 -15.43 -0.56
N VAL A 162 12.67 -14.40 0.18
CA VAL A 162 11.30 -14.28 0.73
C VAL A 162 10.28 -14.18 -0.39
N LEU A 163 10.53 -13.37 -1.41
CA LEU A 163 9.64 -13.22 -2.56
C LEU A 163 9.47 -14.53 -3.33
N GLY A 164 10.56 -15.25 -3.59
CA GLY A 164 10.53 -16.55 -4.26
C GLY A 164 9.70 -17.56 -3.48
N CYS A 165 9.95 -17.68 -2.17
CA CYS A 165 9.18 -18.57 -1.30
C CYS A 165 7.70 -18.17 -1.25
N TRP A 166 7.38 -16.89 -1.06
CA TRP A 166 6.00 -16.40 -0.98
C TRP A 166 5.21 -16.70 -2.25
N ARG A 167 5.81 -16.52 -3.43
CA ARG A 167 5.15 -16.76 -4.72
C ARG A 167 4.68 -18.20 -4.91
N GLU A 168 5.34 -19.16 -4.27
CA GLU A 168 5.02 -20.58 -4.37
C GLU A 168 4.30 -21.11 -3.11
N TYR A 169 4.12 -20.25 -2.09
CA TYR A 169 3.60 -20.67 -0.80
C TYR A 169 2.07 -20.83 -0.79
N THR A 170 1.61 -22.02 -0.42
CA THR A 170 0.19 -22.32 -0.16
C THR A 170 0.05 -22.81 1.29
N ASP A 171 -0.91 -22.24 2.01
CA ASP A 171 -1.38 -22.67 3.33
C ASP A 171 -2.90 -22.64 3.32
N GLU A 172 -3.53 -23.78 2.98
CA GLU A 172 -4.98 -23.92 2.89
C GLU A 172 -5.68 -23.63 4.22
N ALA A 173 -5.04 -23.95 5.35
CA ALA A 173 -5.59 -23.70 6.67
C ALA A 173 -5.66 -22.20 6.99
N ALA A 174 -4.81 -21.38 6.35
CA ALA A 174 -4.85 -19.93 6.41
C ALA A 174 -5.58 -19.29 5.20
N PHE A 175 -6.19 -20.10 4.31
CA PHE A 175 -6.79 -19.65 3.06
C PHE A 175 -5.81 -18.89 2.13
N ILE A 176 -4.55 -19.31 2.10
CA ILE A 176 -3.53 -18.72 1.24
C ILE A 176 -3.21 -19.72 0.13
N PHE A 177 -3.43 -19.30 -1.11
CA PHE A 177 -3.11 -20.09 -2.29
C PHE A 177 -2.13 -19.31 -3.15
N ALA A 178 -1.04 -19.97 -3.56
CA ALA A 178 -0.07 -19.39 -4.49
C ALA A 178 -0.67 -19.20 -5.89
N GLU A 179 -1.50 -20.15 -6.33
CA GLU A 179 -2.08 -20.21 -7.66
C GLU A 179 -3.42 -20.97 -7.60
N THR A 180 -4.42 -20.53 -8.37
CA THR A 180 -5.61 -21.32 -8.69
C THR A 180 -5.89 -21.23 -10.19
N ASP A 181 -6.27 -22.36 -10.82
CA ASP A 181 -6.55 -22.44 -12.27
C ASP A 181 -5.47 -21.84 -13.20
N GLY A 182 -4.20 -21.87 -12.78
CA GLY A 182 -3.08 -21.29 -13.52
C GLY A 182 -2.87 -19.78 -13.30
N GLU A 183 -3.70 -19.13 -12.49
CA GLU A 183 -3.59 -17.71 -12.14
C GLU A 183 -2.84 -17.53 -10.82
N PRO A 184 -1.69 -16.84 -10.81
CA PRO A 184 -0.91 -16.62 -9.59
C PRO A 184 -1.54 -15.55 -8.71
N HIS A 185 -1.47 -15.76 -7.38
CA HIS A 185 -2.10 -14.87 -6.42
C HIS A 185 -1.14 -14.13 -5.48
N ASN A 186 0.01 -14.72 -5.16
CA ASN A 186 0.94 -14.16 -4.19
C ASN A 186 1.88 -13.12 -4.80
N THR A 187 1.97 -11.95 -4.18
CA THR A 187 2.93 -10.90 -4.51
C THR A 187 3.26 -10.06 -3.27
N ILE A 188 4.11 -9.04 -3.41
CA ILE A 188 4.58 -8.19 -2.32
C ILE A 188 4.50 -6.72 -2.73
N THR A 189 4.19 -5.87 -1.76
CA THR A 189 4.44 -4.42 -1.82
C THR A 189 5.75 -4.14 -1.07
N PRO A 190 6.88 -3.90 -1.76
CA PRO A 190 8.16 -3.61 -1.12
C PRO A 190 8.34 -2.11 -0.85
N ILE A 191 8.90 -1.77 0.32
CA ILE A 191 9.25 -0.40 0.71
C ILE A 191 10.68 -0.38 1.25
N ALA A 192 11.55 0.39 0.60
CA ALA A 192 12.90 0.64 1.07
C ALA A 192 13.02 2.05 1.68
N ARG A 193 13.85 2.16 2.72
CA ARG A 193 14.21 3.43 3.36
C ARG A 193 15.59 3.32 4.01
N LYS A 194 16.15 4.47 4.39
CA LYS A 194 17.31 4.53 5.29
C LYS A 194 16.90 5.18 6.61
N ASN A 195 17.30 4.58 7.73
CA ASN A 195 17.00 5.04 9.07
C ASN A 195 18.31 5.10 9.88
N GLY A 196 18.88 6.30 10.01
CA GLY A 196 20.24 6.47 10.51
C GLY A 196 21.24 5.75 9.61
N GLU A 197 22.04 4.85 10.21
CA GLU A 197 23.03 4.04 9.49
C GLU A 197 22.47 2.76 8.87
N MET A 198 21.21 2.42 9.16
CA MET A 198 20.60 1.16 8.73
C MET A 198 19.73 1.41 7.49
N TYR A 199 19.85 0.53 6.52
CA TYR A 199 18.82 0.35 5.49
C TYR A 199 17.72 -0.53 6.05
N GLU A 200 16.48 -0.27 5.62
CA GLU A 200 15.33 -1.10 5.97
C GLU A 200 14.56 -1.46 4.69
N LEU A 201 14.16 -2.73 4.59
CA LEU A 201 13.24 -3.24 3.57
C LEU A 201 12.04 -3.85 4.28
N ASP A 202 10.88 -3.24 4.05
CA ASP A 202 9.59 -3.80 4.45
C ASP A 202 8.98 -4.53 3.26
N LEU A 203 8.57 -5.77 3.50
CA LEU A 203 7.89 -6.63 2.54
C LEU A 203 6.48 -6.86 3.06
N VAL A 204 5.51 -6.17 2.48
CA VAL A 204 4.09 -6.38 2.81
C VAL A 204 3.55 -7.47 1.91
N LEU A 205 3.18 -8.61 2.50
CA LEU A 205 2.63 -9.75 1.77
C LEU A 205 1.24 -9.42 1.25
N ARG A 206 0.99 -9.73 -0.02
CA ARG A 206 -0.28 -9.49 -0.71
C ARG A 206 -0.74 -10.78 -1.41
N ASN A 207 -2.04 -10.96 -1.49
CA ASN A 207 -2.68 -12.02 -2.25
C ASN A 207 -3.96 -11.47 -2.92
N ASN A 208 -4.17 -11.77 -4.20
CA ASN A 208 -5.29 -11.23 -4.98
C ASN A 208 -6.46 -12.21 -5.19
N ILE A 209 -6.49 -13.34 -4.47
CA ILE A 209 -7.53 -14.36 -4.61
C ILE A 209 -8.92 -13.78 -4.38
N THR A 210 -9.89 -14.23 -5.17
CA THR A 210 -11.30 -13.87 -5.07
C THR A 210 -12.14 -15.10 -4.76
N THR A 211 -13.34 -14.88 -4.23
CA THR A 211 -14.37 -15.92 -4.08
C THR A 211 -15.72 -15.36 -4.55
N GLU A 212 -16.76 -16.20 -4.62
CA GLU A 212 -18.12 -15.71 -4.86
C GLU A 212 -18.58 -14.73 -3.77
N GLU A 213 -18.18 -14.96 -2.52
CA GLU A 213 -18.47 -14.07 -1.38
C GLU A 213 -17.67 -12.77 -1.45
N PHE A 214 -16.41 -12.84 -1.91
CA PHE A 214 -15.50 -11.70 -2.00
C PHE A 214 -15.02 -11.48 -3.44
N PRO A 215 -15.88 -10.97 -4.34
CA PRO A 215 -15.55 -10.80 -5.76
C PRO A 215 -14.52 -9.70 -6.00
N MET A 216 -14.35 -8.78 -5.04
CA MET A 216 -13.32 -7.73 -5.08
C MET A 216 -11.98 -8.19 -4.47
N GLY A 217 -11.88 -9.44 -4.01
CA GLY A 217 -10.70 -10.00 -3.36
C GLY A 217 -10.95 -10.33 -1.89
N VAL A 218 -10.48 -11.49 -1.46
CA VAL A 218 -10.57 -11.93 -0.05
C VAL A 218 -9.74 -11.02 0.87
N TYR A 219 -8.61 -10.55 0.36
CA TYR A 219 -7.67 -9.65 1.05
C TYR A 219 -7.79 -8.21 0.55
N HIS A 220 -9.02 -7.71 0.54
CA HIS A 220 -9.42 -6.36 0.13
C HIS A 220 -10.55 -5.90 1.08
N PRO A 221 -10.78 -4.59 1.31
CA PRO A 221 -11.90 -4.13 2.14
C PRO A 221 -13.23 -4.82 1.81
N HIS A 222 -13.87 -5.35 2.84
CA HIS A 222 -15.14 -6.05 2.74
C HIS A 222 -16.33 -5.08 2.64
N GLN A 223 -17.46 -5.62 2.18
CA GLN A 223 -18.64 -4.89 1.71
C GLN A 223 -19.18 -3.90 2.74
N GLU A 224 -19.11 -4.24 4.02
CA GLU A 224 -19.53 -3.41 5.15
C GLU A 224 -18.70 -2.13 5.30
N LEU A 225 -17.50 -2.06 4.75
CA LEU A 225 -16.61 -0.88 4.81
C LEU A 225 -16.71 0.00 3.56
N HIS A 226 -17.40 -0.47 2.51
CA HIS A 226 -17.44 0.18 1.19
C HIS A 226 -18.10 1.56 1.21
N HIS A 227 -18.88 1.87 2.25
CA HIS A 227 -19.42 3.21 2.43
C HIS A 227 -18.30 4.25 2.58
N ILE A 228 -17.20 3.93 3.28
CA ILE A 228 -16.00 4.77 3.42
C ILE A 228 -15.00 4.53 2.29
N LYS A 229 -14.59 3.27 2.09
CA LYS A 229 -13.49 2.91 1.20
C LYS A 229 -13.75 1.56 0.54
N LYS A 230 -13.86 1.56 -0.79
CA LYS A 230 -14.02 0.34 -1.60
C LYS A 230 -12.90 0.16 -2.62
N GLU A 231 -12.16 1.23 -2.90
CA GLU A 231 -11.08 1.27 -3.87
C GLU A 231 -9.86 0.49 -3.34
N ASN A 232 -9.00 0.01 -4.24
CA ASN A 232 -7.81 -0.76 -3.90
C ASN A 232 -6.90 -0.05 -2.89
N ILE A 233 -6.22 -0.85 -2.06
CA ILE A 233 -5.26 -0.38 -1.05
C ILE A 233 -3.86 -0.32 -1.68
N GLY A 234 -3.45 0.89 -2.06
CA GLY A 234 -2.15 1.19 -2.64
C GLY A 234 -1.07 1.40 -1.57
N LEU A 235 0.16 1.59 -2.03
CA LEU A 235 1.36 1.75 -1.19
C LEU A 235 1.19 2.77 -0.05
N ILE A 236 0.58 3.93 -0.31
CA ILE A 236 0.40 5.00 0.68
C ILE A 236 -0.55 4.56 1.80
N GLU A 237 -1.65 3.90 1.44
CA GLU A 237 -2.62 3.35 2.39
C GLU A 237 -2.01 2.20 3.20
N VAL A 238 -1.28 1.30 2.56
CA VAL A 238 -0.52 0.20 3.21
C VAL A 238 0.36 0.75 4.34
N MET A 239 1.01 1.89 4.13
CA MET A 239 1.89 2.51 5.11
C MET A 239 1.14 3.29 6.21
N GLY A 240 -0.17 3.48 6.09
CA GLY A 240 -1.03 4.06 7.13
C GLY A 240 -1.49 5.49 6.87
N LEU A 241 -1.53 5.96 5.63
CA LEU A 241 -2.20 7.22 5.27
C LEU A 241 -3.42 6.93 4.41
N ALA A 242 -4.60 7.21 4.95
CA ALA A 242 -5.86 6.98 4.24
C ALA A 242 -6.02 7.94 3.05
N VAL A 243 -6.11 7.39 1.85
CA VAL A 243 -6.49 8.13 0.63
C VAL A 243 -7.96 7.84 0.34
N LEU A 244 -8.84 8.76 0.75
CA LEU A 244 -10.28 8.56 0.70
C LEU A 244 -10.90 9.16 -0.58
N PRO A 245 -12.04 8.62 -1.06
CA PRO A 245 -12.68 9.12 -2.27
C PRO A 245 -13.22 10.54 -2.06
N SER A 246 -13.12 11.39 -3.10
CA SER A 246 -13.47 12.81 -3.01
C SER A 246 -14.91 13.07 -2.57
N ARG A 247 -15.84 12.18 -2.91
CA ARG A 247 -17.26 12.22 -2.47
C ARG A 247 -17.40 12.30 -0.95
N LEU A 248 -16.52 11.62 -0.22
CA LEU A 248 -16.65 11.44 1.23
C LEU A 248 -16.52 12.77 1.98
N LYS A 249 -15.83 13.76 1.39
CA LYS A 249 -15.76 15.10 1.96
C LYS A 249 -17.13 15.76 2.08
N GLY A 250 -17.96 15.65 1.04
CA GLY A 250 -19.32 16.19 1.04
C GLY A 250 -20.25 15.38 1.95
N GLU A 251 -20.15 14.05 1.85
CA GLU A 251 -20.94 13.11 2.66
C GLU A 251 -20.71 13.32 4.17
N LEU A 252 -19.44 13.47 4.62
CA LEU A 252 -19.12 13.69 6.03
C LEU A 252 -19.58 15.05 6.54
N ALA A 253 -19.46 16.11 5.73
CA ALA A 253 -19.96 17.44 6.11
C ALA A 253 -21.49 17.40 6.31
N LYS A 254 -22.21 16.72 5.43
CA LYS A 254 -23.66 16.54 5.53
C LYS A 254 -24.04 15.67 6.72
N LEU A 255 -23.31 14.58 6.96
CA LEU A 255 -23.49 13.74 8.15
C LEU A 255 -23.33 14.54 9.44
N ALA A 256 -22.31 15.40 9.52
CA ALA A 256 -22.09 16.26 10.68
C ALA A 256 -23.32 17.11 11.00
N GLU A 257 -23.92 17.74 9.98
CA GLU A 257 -25.14 18.51 10.15
C GLU A 257 -26.32 17.66 10.62
N TYR A 258 -26.53 16.48 10.03
CA TYR A 258 -27.65 15.59 10.38
C TYR A 258 -27.53 15.10 11.83
N ILE A 259 -26.33 14.70 12.24
CA ILE A 259 -26.04 14.23 13.60
C ILE A 259 -26.32 15.33 14.62
N VAL A 260 -25.81 16.55 14.40
CA VAL A 260 -25.96 17.66 15.36
C VAL A 260 -27.41 18.16 15.44
N SER A 261 -28.14 18.14 14.32
CA SER A 261 -29.56 18.56 14.28
C SER A 261 -30.55 17.46 14.68
N GLY A 262 -30.09 16.23 14.94
CA GLY A 262 -30.96 15.09 15.26
C GLY A 262 -31.87 14.66 14.10
N ARG A 263 -31.46 14.92 12.85
CA ARG A 263 -32.18 14.49 11.66
C ARG A 263 -31.94 13.00 11.38
N ASP A 264 -32.94 12.35 10.80
CA ASP A 264 -32.81 10.96 10.35
C ASP A 264 -31.88 10.87 9.12
N ILE A 265 -30.75 10.19 9.27
CA ILE A 265 -29.75 10.00 8.20
C ILE A 265 -30.33 9.16 7.05
N ARG A 266 -31.25 8.25 7.33
CA ARG A 266 -31.89 7.38 6.32
C ARG A 266 -32.87 8.13 5.43
N SER A 267 -33.22 9.37 5.80
CA SER A 267 -34.08 10.23 4.97
C SER A 267 -33.35 10.88 3.79
N ASP A 268 -32.04 10.68 3.67
CA ASP A 268 -31.20 11.35 2.67
C ASP A 268 -30.39 10.36 1.84
N GLU A 269 -30.72 10.25 0.55
CA GLU A 269 -30.14 9.28 -0.40
C GLU A 269 -28.60 9.35 -0.52
N GLU A 270 -27.98 10.49 -0.21
CA GLU A 270 -26.52 10.65 -0.34
C GLU A 270 -25.77 9.98 0.82
N ILE A 271 -26.35 10.04 2.02
CA ILE A 271 -25.72 9.63 3.29
C ILE A 271 -26.40 8.43 3.95
N GLU A 272 -27.52 7.93 3.41
CA GLU A 272 -28.26 6.78 3.97
C GLU A 272 -27.37 5.54 4.19
N LYS A 273 -26.39 5.30 3.30
CA LYS A 273 -25.40 4.21 3.38
C LYS A 273 -24.47 4.29 4.59
N HIS A 274 -24.48 5.40 5.31
CA HIS A 274 -23.71 5.63 6.53
C HIS A 274 -24.53 5.45 7.80
N ALA A 275 -25.86 5.28 7.68
CA ALA A 275 -26.77 5.26 8.83
C ALA A 275 -26.42 4.16 9.83
N ASP A 276 -26.23 2.91 9.37
CA ASP A 276 -25.87 1.78 10.24
C ASP A 276 -24.56 2.03 10.98
N TRP A 277 -23.57 2.58 10.29
CA TRP A 277 -22.28 2.94 10.88
C TRP A 277 -22.43 4.01 11.97
N VAL A 278 -23.18 5.08 11.69
CA VAL A 278 -23.44 6.14 12.67
C VAL A 278 -24.23 5.63 13.87
N GLU A 279 -25.31 4.88 13.65
CA GLU A 279 -26.09 4.25 14.72
C GLU A 279 -25.22 3.36 15.61
N GLY A 280 -24.23 2.68 15.02
CA GLY A 280 -23.30 1.81 15.75
C GLY A 280 -22.26 2.53 16.60
N PHE A 281 -21.81 3.74 16.23
CA PHE A 281 -20.80 4.48 17.02
C PHE A 281 -21.37 5.60 17.88
N LEU A 282 -22.48 6.23 17.47
CA LEU A 282 -23.01 7.42 18.13
C LEU A 282 -23.27 7.22 19.62
N PRO A 283 -23.80 6.07 20.09
CA PRO A 283 -24.01 5.81 21.53
C PRO A 283 -22.72 5.78 22.37
N LYS A 284 -21.54 5.64 21.75
CA LYS A 284 -20.25 5.65 22.44
C LYS A 284 -19.83 7.06 22.88
N TYR A 285 -20.49 8.10 22.35
CA TYR A 285 -20.17 9.49 22.61
C TYR A 285 -21.22 10.11 23.55
N PRO A 286 -20.83 10.62 24.74
CA PRO A 286 -21.78 11.20 25.69
C PRO A 286 -22.54 12.42 25.16
N SER A 287 -21.91 13.20 24.27
CA SER A 287 -22.50 14.37 23.63
C SER A 287 -21.84 14.61 22.28
N VAL A 288 -22.65 14.89 21.26
CA VAL A 288 -22.18 15.28 19.93
C VAL A 288 -22.75 16.65 19.59
N THR A 289 -21.87 17.60 19.33
CA THR A 289 -22.18 19.01 19.11
C THR A 289 -21.46 19.52 17.86
N ALA A 290 -21.82 20.72 17.40
CA ALA A 290 -21.16 21.36 16.26
C ALA A 290 -19.65 21.53 16.46
N GLU A 291 -19.19 21.65 17.70
CA GLU A 291 -17.77 21.84 18.02
C GLU A 291 -16.95 20.54 17.96
N ASN A 292 -17.57 19.37 18.11
CA ASN A 292 -16.85 18.09 18.24
C ASN A 292 -17.16 17.06 17.14
N VAL A 293 -18.24 17.24 16.39
CA VAL A 293 -18.73 16.24 15.42
C VAL A 293 -17.70 15.90 14.34
N ASP A 294 -16.95 16.90 13.85
CA ASP A 294 -15.93 16.69 12.82
C ASP A 294 -14.78 15.82 13.31
N GLU A 295 -14.31 16.02 14.54
CA GLU A 295 -13.26 15.19 15.14
C GLU A 295 -13.75 13.79 15.48
N ILE A 296 -15.03 13.65 15.87
CA ILE A 296 -15.66 12.34 16.06
C ILE A 296 -15.72 11.58 14.73
N LEU A 297 -16.27 12.20 13.68
CA LEU A 297 -16.36 11.59 12.36
C LEU A 297 -14.98 11.21 11.82
N LYS A 298 -14.00 12.10 11.95
CA LYS A 298 -12.61 11.83 11.55
C LYS A 298 -12.02 10.64 12.31
N LYS A 299 -12.25 10.55 13.62
CA LYS A 299 -11.82 9.41 14.44
C LYS A 299 -12.48 8.11 13.97
N GLU A 300 -13.80 8.12 13.78
CA GLU A 300 -14.55 6.93 13.37
C GLU A 300 -14.18 6.49 11.94
N VAL A 301 -13.93 7.44 11.03
CA VAL A 301 -13.36 7.14 9.70
C VAL A 301 -11.99 6.47 9.83
N GLY A 302 -11.16 6.93 10.76
CA GLY A 302 -9.87 6.30 11.07
C GLY A 302 -10.03 4.85 11.56
N LEU A 303 -11.01 4.58 12.42
CA LEU A 303 -11.32 3.22 12.90
C LEU A 303 -11.86 2.32 11.79
N VAL A 304 -12.68 2.84 10.88
CA VAL A 304 -13.09 2.10 9.67
C VAL A 304 -11.89 1.80 8.79
N PHE A 305 -10.99 2.77 8.60
CA PHE A 305 -9.79 2.57 7.79
C PHE A 305 -8.80 1.57 8.40
N GLU A 306 -8.72 1.49 9.73
CA GLU A 306 -7.97 0.44 10.41
C GLU A 306 -8.48 -0.96 10.02
N LYS A 307 -9.81 -1.16 10.07
CA LYS A 307 -10.44 -2.41 9.61
C LYS A 307 -10.19 -2.69 8.14
N VAL A 308 -10.20 -1.65 7.29
CA VAL A 308 -9.85 -1.78 5.86
C VAL A 308 -8.44 -2.36 5.69
N LEU A 309 -7.48 -1.98 6.53
CA LEU A 309 -6.13 -2.56 6.52
C LEU A 309 -6.09 -3.99 7.07
N GLU A 310 -6.91 -4.30 8.08
CA GLU A 310 -7.07 -5.67 8.62
C GLU A 310 -7.67 -6.63 7.60
N ASP A 311 -8.66 -6.20 6.82
CA ASP A 311 -9.23 -6.96 5.71
C ASP A 311 -8.18 -7.24 4.64
N ALA A 312 -7.38 -6.22 4.30
CA ALA A 312 -6.32 -6.29 3.32
C ALA A 312 -5.08 -7.12 3.76
N GLY A 313 -4.97 -7.44 5.05
CA GLY A 313 -3.91 -8.30 5.60
C GLY A 313 -4.16 -9.79 5.30
N VAL A 314 -3.14 -10.47 4.74
CA VAL A 314 -3.22 -11.91 4.44
C VAL A 314 -3.25 -12.78 5.69
N TYR A 315 -2.46 -12.41 6.70
CA TYR A 315 -2.51 -12.98 8.05
C TYR A 315 -3.17 -11.98 8.99
N LYS A 316 -4.28 -12.38 9.60
CA LYS A 316 -5.06 -11.53 10.51
C LYS A 316 -4.29 -11.19 11.78
N PHE A 317 -4.67 -10.07 12.41
CA PHE A 317 -4.10 -9.61 13.68
C PHE A 317 -4.69 -10.38 14.88
N THR A 318 -4.64 -11.71 14.82
CA THR A 318 -5.10 -12.65 15.86
C THR A 318 -3.98 -13.64 16.20
N PRO A 319 -4.04 -14.35 17.34
CA PRO A 319 -3.08 -15.41 17.67
C PRO A 319 -2.90 -16.43 16.54
N GLU A 320 -4.00 -16.91 15.96
CA GLU A 320 -4.01 -17.91 14.88
C GLU A 320 -3.36 -17.35 13.60
N GLY A 321 -3.66 -16.09 13.27
CA GLY A 321 -3.03 -15.39 12.14
C GLY A 321 -1.53 -15.22 12.34
N ARG A 322 -1.07 -14.95 13.57
CA ARG A 322 0.36 -14.84 13.90
C ARG A 322 1.09 -16.18 13.87
N GLU A 323 0.44 -17.25 14.29
CA GLU A 323 0.96 -18.61 14.15
C GLU A 323 1.10 -18.99 12.67
N ALA A 324 0.09 -18.68 11.85
CA ALA A 324 0.14 -18.89 10.40
C ALA A 324 1.26 -18.08 9.73
N PHE A 325 1.42 -16.81 10.11
CA PHE A 325 2.51 -15.99 9.60
C PHE A 325 3.89 -16.56 9.99
N ALA A 326 4.04 -17.05 11.22
CA ALA A 326 5.26 -17.72 11.66
C ALA A 326 5.53 -19.01 10.86
N ARG A 327 4.50 -19.80 10.51
CA ARG A 327 4.66 -20.98 9.63
C ARG A 327 5.25 -20.59 8.27
N PHE A 328 4.76 -19.51 7.66
CA PHE A 328 5.35 -19.02 6.42
C PHE A 328 6.81 -18.58 6.61
N LEU A 329 7.11 -17.83 7.66
CA LEU A 329 8.48 -17.41 7.95
C LEU A 329 9.41 -18.63 8.13
N HIS A 330 8.96 -19.69 8.82
CA HIS A 330 9.71 -20.94 8.93
C HIS A 330 9.93 -21.61 7.56
N ALA A 331 8.93 -21.63 6.70
CA ALA A 331 9.07 -22.13 5.32
C ALA A 331 10.07 -21.29 4.50
N ALA A 332 10.13 -19.97 4.73
CA ALA A 332 11.13 -19.07 4.14
C ALA A 332 12.53 -19.20 4.81
N GLY A 333 12.68 -20.07 5.80
CA GLY A 333 13.94 -20.37 6.49
C GLY A 333 14.28 -19.43 7.64
N PHE A 334 13.30 -18.73 8.19
CA PHE A 334 13.45 -17.96 9.42
C PHE A 334 13.35 -18.90 10.63
N GLN A 335 14.00 -18.53 11.73
CA GLN A 335 14.01 -19.25 12.99
C GLN A 335 13.67 -18.27 14.11
N GLU A 336 12.85 -18.67 15.06
CA GLU A 336 12.54 -17.83 16.22
C GLU A 336 13.82 -17.53 17.01
N LYS A 337 13.96 -16.29 17.46
CA LYS A 337 15.13 -15.82 18.21
C LYS A 337 15.01 -16.11 19.70
#